data_AF-A0A0B1SC90-F1
#
_entry.id   AF-A0A0B1SC90-F1
#
_cell.length_a   1.000
_cell.length_b   1.000
_cell.length_c   1.000
_cell.angle_alpha   90.00
_cell.angle_beta   90.00
_cell.angle_gamma   90.00
#
_symmetry.space_group_name_H-M   'P 1'
#
loop_
_entity.id
_entity.type
_entity.pdbx_description
1 polymer ?
#
loop_
_entity_poly.entity_id
_entity_poly.type
_entity_poly.pdbx_seq_one_letter_code
_entity_poly.pdbx_strand_id
1 'polypeptide(L)'
;FFNIKVSNVKLKRIDSIWGSGNGVLCLQINHSVSDDEAFVREAALIEAIRLENLTNMKGGEWRGASKAWTLPMKAEFGTYQLQRALGVLKMEGLRPIKPEALPESLFPYAPKKNA
;
A
#
# COMPACT_ATOMS: atom_id res chain seq x y z
N PHE A 1 28.76 -16.27 0.76
CA PHE A 1 28.49 -15.43 1.95
C PHE A 1 27.43 -14.36 1.68
N PHE A 2 26.18 -14.74 1.38
CA PHE A 2 25.04 -13.85 1.59
C PHE A 2 23.92 -14.64 2.25
N ASN A 3 23.90 -14.55 3.57
CA ASN A 3 22.86 -15.06 4.44
C ASN A 3 21.68 -14.07 4.38
N ILE A 4 20.80 -14.19 3.38
CA ILE A 4 19.59 -13.35 3.30
C ILE A 4 18.55 -13.95 4.25
N LYS A 5 18.76 -13.74 5.55
CA LYS A 5 17.79 -14.00 6.63
C LYS A 5 17.34 -12.70 7.29
N VAL A 6 17.09 -11.65 6.52
CA VAL A 6 16.18 -10.59 6.99
C VAL A 6 14.80 -10.94 6.47
N SER A 7 14.00 -11.60 7.30
CA SER A 7 12.63 -11.89 6.92
C SER A 7 11.81 -10.61 6.94
N ASN A 8 11.58 -10.04 5.76
CA ASN A 8 10.72 -8.87 5.64
C ASN A 8 9.29 -9.25 6.03
N VAL A 9 8.76 -8.62 7.09
CA VAL A 9 7.42 -8.89 7.64
C VAL A 9 6.33 -8.69 6.59
N LYS A 10 6.49 -7.68 5.72
CA LYS A 10 5.56 -7.44 4.61
C LYS A 10 5.57 -8.61 3.62
N LEU A 11 6.75 -9.11 3.23
CA LEU A 11 6.86 -10.25 2.32
C LEU A 11 6.26 -11.52 2.93
N LYS A 12 6.58 -11.82 4.19
CA LYS A 12 5.97 -12.94 4.92
C LYS A 12 4.44 -12.85 4.98
N ARG A 13 3.89 -11.65 5.16
CA ARG A 13 2.44 -11.44 5.15
C ARG A 13 1.84 -11.65 3.77
N ILE A 14 2.51 -11.19 2.71
CA ILE A 14 2.12 -11.45 1.31
C ILE A 14 2.12 -12.96 1.03
N ASP A 15 3.19 -13.67 1.41
CA ASP A 15 3.28 -15.12 1.26
C ASP A 15 2.17 -15.85 2.03
N SER A 16 1.85 -15.40 3.25
CA SER A 16 0.74 -15.95 4.04
C SER A 16 -0.62 -15.75 3.37
N ILE A 17 -0.86 -14.58 2.75
CA ILE A 17 -2.10 -14.30 2.00
C ILE A 17 -2.19 -15.25 0.81
N TRP A 18 -1.11 -15.40 0.04
CA TRP A 18 -1.06 -16.33 -1.10
C TRP A 18 -1.21 -17.80 -0.68
N GLY A 19 -0.55 -18.22 0.41
CA GLY A 19 -0.66 -19.57 0.96
C GLY A 19 -2.08 -19.94 1.42
N SER A 20 -2.91 -18.95 1.74
CA SER A 20 -4.34 -19.14 2.05
C SER A 20 -5.26 -19.18 0.82
N GLY A 21 -4.70 -19.14 -0.40
CA GLY A 21 -5.46 -19.12 -1.65
C GLY A 21 -6.00 -17.74 -2.06
N ASN A 22 -5.69 -16.69 -1.27
CA ASN A 22 -6.08 -15.32 -1.53
C ASN A 22 -5.02 -14.57 -2.37
N GLY A 23 -5.35 -13.38 -2.85
CA GLY A 23 -4.40 -12.48 -3.54
C GLY A 23 -4.23 -11.16 -2.79
N VAL A 24 -3.16 -10.43 -3.09
CA VAL A 24 -2.88 -9.12 -2.51
C VAL A 24 -3.42 -8.03 -3.41
N LEU A 25 -4.09 -7.04 -2.85
CA LEU A 25 -4.62 -5.91 -3.62
C LEU A 25 -3.56 -4.82 -3.74
N CYS A 26 -3.36 -4.34 -4.97
CA CYS A 26 -2.65 -3.11 -5.24
C CYS A 26 -3.67 -2.07 -5.71
N LEU A 27 -3.82 -0.98 -4.95
CA LEU A 27 -4.76 0.09 -5.29
C LEU A 27 -3.99 1.32 -5.76
N GLN A 28 -4.26 1.76 -6.98
CA GLN A 28 -3.71 2.99 -7.56
C GLN A 28 -4.81 4.04 -7.55
N ILE A 29 -4.75 4.98 -6.60
CA ILE A 29 -5.83 5.96 -6.36
C ILE A 29 -5.52 7.36 -6.90
N ASN A 30 -4.25 7.65 -7.21
CA ASN A 30 -3.81 8.93 -7.76
C ASN A 30 -2.78 8.67 -8.86
N HIS A 31 -2.92 9.37 -9.98
CA HIS A 31 -1.98 9.32 -11.09
C HIS A 31 -1.46 10.73 -11.37
N SER A 32 -0.26 10.83 -11.95
CA SER A 32 0.33 12.11 -12.39
C SER A 32 0.42 13.18 -11.30
N VAL A 33 0.64 12.77 -10.04
CA VAL A 33 0.88 13.68 -8.91
C VAL A 33 2.37 13.88 -8.71
N SER A 34 2.76 15.05 -8.17
CA SER A 34 4.16 15.29 -7.80
C SER A 34 4.56 14.44 -6.59
N ASP A 35 5.87 14.23 -6.39
CA ASP A 35 6.38 13.52 -5.21
C ASP A 35 5.88 14.17 -3.92
N ASP A 36 5.99 15.50 -3.82
CA ASP A 36 5.54 16.23 -2.62
C ASP A 36 4.06 16.04 -2.34
N GLU A 37 3.23 16.03 -3.38
CA GLU A 37 1.81 15.76 -3.25
C GLU A 37 1.53 14.30 -2.87
N ALA A 38 2.29 13.34 -3.42
CA ALA A 38 2.17 11.93 -3.07
C ALA A 38 2.45 11.69 -1.58
N PHE A 39 3.50 12.30 -1.02
CA PHE A 39 3.83 12.23 0.42
C PHE A 39 2.70 12.80 1.28
N VAL A 40 2.15 13.96 0.90
CA VAL A 40 1.05 14.59 1.64
C VAL A 40 -0.22 13.74 1.59
N ARG A 41 -0.54 13.15 0.44
CA ARG A 41 -1.71 12.27 0.27
C ARG A 41 -1.55 10.97 1.06
N GLU A 42 -0.35 10.40 1.11
CA GLU A 42 -0.05 9.24 1.98
C GLU A 42 -0.23 9.62 3.46
N ALA A 43 0.31 10.77 3.89
CA ALA A 43 0.16 11.26 5.26
C ALA A 43 -1.30 11.44 5.65
N ALA A 44 -2.12 12.01 4.77
CA ALA A 44 -3.54 12.19 5.01
C ALA A 44 -4.30 10.87 5.13
N LEU A 45 -3.98 9.86 4.30
CA LEU A 45 -4.60 8.54 4.39
C LEU A 45 -4.20 7.81 5.67
N ILE A 46 -2.92 7.87 6.05
CA ILE A 46 -2.45 7.29 7.31
C ILE A 46 -3.11 7.99 8.50
N GLU A 47 -3.26 9.31 8.48
CA GLU A 47 -3.94 10.06 9.55
C GLU A 47 -5.42 9.63 9.68
N ALA A 48 -6.12 9.47 8.56
CA ALA A 48 -7.54 9.09 8.57
C ALA A 48 -7.78 7.64 9.01
N ILE A 49 -6.93 6.70 8.58
CA ILE A 49 -7.03 5.28 8.98
C ILE A 49 -6.45 5.07 10.39
N ARG A 50 -5.48 5.91 10.76
CA ARG A 50 -4.60 5.83 11.93
C ARG A 50 -3.58 4.70 11.86
N LEU A 51 -2.39 4.97 12.38
CA LEU A 51 -1.24 4.07 12.26
C LEU A 51 -1.45 2.74 12.99
N GLU A 52 -2.20 2.73 14.09
CA GLU A 52 -2.54 1.52 14.85
C GLU A 52 -3.38 0.50 14.05
N ASN A 53 -4.08 0.96 13.02
CA ASN A 53 -4.87 0.12 12.12
C ASN A 53 -4.09 -0.31 10.86
N LEU A 54 -2.82 0.10 10.76
CA LEU A 54 -1.96 -0.14 9.62
C LEU A 54 -0.73 -0.95 10.03
N THR A 55 -0.05 -1.53 9.04
CA THR A 55 1.26 -2.18 9.25
C THR A 55 2.43 -1.28 8.84
N ASN A 56 2.16 -0.01 8.59
CA ASN A 56 3.18 0.98 8.24
C ASN A 56 4.13 1.17 9.44
N MET A 57 5.43 1.29 9.19
CA MET A 57 6.43 1.48 10.24
C MET A 57 6.44 2.91 10.82
N LYS A 58 5.94 3.88 10.05
CA LYS A 58 5.89 5.29 10.43
C LYS A 58 4.65 5.94 9.83
N GLY A 59 4.27 7.08 10.40
CA GLY A 59 3.31 7.99 9.79
C GLY A 59 3.80 8.56 8.45
N GLY A 60 2.89 9.19 7.71
CA GLY A 60 3.27 9.86 6.46
C GLY A 60 3.89 11.24 6.69
N GLU A 61 4.43 11.81 5.62
CA GLU A 61 5.21 13.04 5.65
C GLU A 61 4.40 14.23 5.11
N TRP A 62 4.18 15.25 5.94
CA TRP A 62 3.54 16.49 5.52
C TRP A 62 4.58 17.44 4.88
N ARG A 63 4.30 17.93 3.67
CA ARG A 63 5.21 18.76 2.87
C ARG A 63 4.59 20.07 2.40
N GLY A 64 5.44 21.04 2.07
CA GLY A 64 5.02 22.38 1.63
C GLY A 64 4.05 23.04 2.61
N ALA A 65 3.02 23.71 2.06
CA ALA A 65 2.00 24.41 2.84
C ALA A 65 1.19 23.51 3.78
N SER A 66 1.10 22.20 3.49
CA SER A 66 0.34 21.25 4.31
C SER A 66 0.93 21.05 5.72
N LYS A 67 2.20 21.42 5.94
CA LYS A 67 2.81 21.44 7.26
C LYS A 67 2.06 22.36 8.24
N ALA A 68 1.49 23.45 7.73
CA ALA A 68 0.75 24.43 8.52
C ALA A 68 -0.74 24.08 8.71
N TRP A 69 -1.22 22.98 8.12
CA TRP A 69 -2.62 22.58 8.27
C TRP A 69 -2.93 22.15 9.71
N THR A 70 -4.12 22.54 10.17
CA THR A 70 -4.65 22.11 11.46
C THR A 70 -5.03 20.63 11.42
N LEU A 71 -5.16 19.99 12.59
CA LEU A 71 -5.57 18.58 12.67
C LEU A 71 -6.92 18.31 11.97
N PRO A 72 -7.97 19.16 12.13
CA PRO A 72 -9.21 18.99 11.39
C PRO A 72 -9.03 19.00 9.87
N MET A 73 -8.22 19.91 9.32
CA MET A 73 -7.95 19.98 7.88
C MET A 73 -7.26 18.70 7.37
N LYS A 74 -6.31 18.18 8.14
CA LYS A 74 -5.60 16.93 7.81
C LYS A 74 -6.55 15.73 7.82
N ALA A 75 -7.41 15.65 8.84
CA ALA A 75 -8.41 14.60 8.97
C ALA A 75 -9.44 14.65 7.83
N GLU A 76 -9.99 15.83 7.55
CA GLU A 76 -10.96 16.05 6.46
C GLU A 76 -10.38 15.64 5.10
N PHE A 77 -9.16 16.09 4.80
CA PHE A 77 -8.50 15.72 3.55
C PHE A 77 -8.24 14.21 3.46
N GLY A 78 -7.85 13.56 4.57
CA GLY A 78 -7.70 12.11 4.64
C GLY A 78 -9.01 11.36 4.38
N THR A 79 -10.11 11.80 4.99
CA THR A 79 -11.45 11.24 4.76
C THR A 79 -11.89 11.39 3.31
N TYR A 80 -11.67 12.56 2.71
CA TYR A 80 -11.93 12.79 1.29
C TYR A 80 -11.14 11.83 0.40
N GLN A 81 -9.86 11.59 0.72
CA GLN A 81 -9.02 10.64 -0.01
C GLN A 81 -9.54 9.20 0.08
N LEU A 82 -10.05 8.78 1.23
CA LEU A 82 -10.69 7.47 1.39
C LEU A 82 -11.99 7.35 0.58
N GLN A 83 -12.79 8.41 0.54
CA GLN A 83 -14.01 8.44 -0.29
C GLN A 83 -13.66 8.29 -1.78
N ARG A 84 -12.59 8.96 -2.25
CA ARG A 84 -12.09 8.79 -3.63
C ARG A 84 -11.58 7.38 -3.88
N ALA A 85 -10.81 6.81 -2.95
CA ALA A 85 -10.32 5.44 -3.04
C ALA A 85 -11.47 4.43 -3.16
N LEU A 86 -12.56 4.62 -2.41
CA LEU A 86 -13.77 3.80 -2.51
C LEU A 86 -14.43 3.94 -3.90
N GLY A 87 -14.47 5.15 -4.46
CA GLY A 87 -14.97 5.38 -5.82
C GLY A 87 -14.18 4.59 -6.87
N VAL A 88 -12.84 4.66 -6.81
CA VAL A 88 -11.95 3.88 -7.68
C VAL A 88 -12.21 2.38 -7.50
N LEU A 89 -12.29 1.91 -6.25
CA LEU A 89 -12.53 0.51 -5.94
C LEU A 89 -13.85 -0.02 -6.52
N LYS A 90 -14.91 0.79 -6.45
CA LYS A 90 -16.23 0.45 -7.01
C LYS A 90 -16.20 0.35 -8.54
N MET A 91 -15.42 1.20 -9.20
CA MET A 91 -15.32 1.24 -10.66
C MET A 91 -14.40 0.15 -11.22
N GLU A 92 -13.23 -0.05 -10.60
CA GLU A 92 -12.23 -1.02 -11.07
C GLU A 92 -12.48 -2.44 -10.55
N GLY A 93 -13.23 -2.57 -9.47
CA GLY A 93 -13.39 -3.82 -8.74
C GLY A 93 -12.12 -4.25 -8.00
N LEU A 94 -12.23 -5.39 -7.31
CA LEU A 94 -11.10 -6.01 -6.64
C LEU A 94 -10.37 -6.91 -7.64
N ARG A 95 -9.09 -6.63 -7.89
CA ARG A 95 -8.22 -7.43 -8.75
C ARG A 95 -7.03 -7.95 -7.94
N PRO A 96 -7.19 -9.04 -7.16
CA PRO A 96 -6.13 -9.57 -6.31
C PRO A 96 -4.96 -10.11 -7.15
N ILE A 97 -3.75 -9.66 -6.83
CA ILE A 97 -2.51 -10.16 -7.42
C ILE A 97 -2.15 -11.46 -6.72
N LYS A 98 -2.06 -12.54 -7.51
CA LYS A 98 -1.63 -13.87 -7.07
C LYS A 98 -0.22 -14.18 -7.62
N PRO A 99 0.48 -15.19 -7.10
CA PRO A 99 1.83 -15.53 -7.56
C PRO A 99 1.91 -15.78 -9.07
N GLU A 100 0.85 -16.31 -9.68
CA GLU A 100 0.80 -16.63 -11.12
C GLU A 100 0.80 -15.39 -12.02
N ALA A 101 0.46 -14.21 -11.47
CA ALA A 101 0.49 -12.94 -12.20
C ALA A 101 1.87 -12.27 -12.17
N LEU A 102 2.85 -12.85 -11.46
CA LEU A 102 4.19 -12.29 -11.36
C LEU A 102 5.03 -12.65 -12.60
N PRO A 103 5.86 -11.72 -13.12
CA PRO A 103 6.78 -12.00 -14.21
C PRO A 103 7.74 -13.14 -13.88
N GLU A 104 8.11 -13.93 -14.91
CA GLU A 104 8.98 -15.09 -14.67
C GLU A 104 10.37 -14.73 -14.11
N SER A 105 10.83 -13.52 -14.42
CA SER A 105 12.07 -12.95 -13.90
C SER A 105 12.10 -12.81 -12.38
N LEU A 106 10.95 -12.86 -11.70
CA LEU A 106 10.84 -12.82 -10.24
C LEU A 106 10.86 -14.22 -9.59
N PHE A 107 10.85 -15.32 -10.37
CA PHE A 107 10.90 -16.70 -9.85
C PHE A 107 12.25 -17.24 -9.32
N PRO A 108 13.36 -16.48 -9.16
CA PRO A 108 14.41 -16.92 -8.24
C PRO A 108 13.93 -16.92 -6.77
N TYR A 109 12.78 -16.29 -6.48
CA TYR A 109 12.28 -16.04 -5.12
C TYR A 109 10.96 -16.76 -4.77
N ALA A 110 10.31 -17.42 -5.73
CA ALA A 110 9.12 -18.24 -5.50
C ALA A 110 9.38 -19.65 -6.02
N PRO A 111 9.29 -20.70 -5.17
CA PRO A 111 9.63 -22.05 -5.58
C PRO A 111 8.71 -22.48 -6.72
N LYS A 112 9.30 -22.97 -7.82
CA LYS A 112 8.55 -23.67 -8.86
C LYS A 112 7.82 -24.84 -8.19
N LYS A 113 6.49 -24.88 -8.29
CA LYS A 113 5.76 -26.12 -8.05
C LYS A 113 6.22 -27.09 -9.12
N ASN A 114 6.92 -28.15 -8.70
CA ASN A 114 7.25 -29.26 -9.57
C ASN A 114 5.96 -29.78 -10.20
N ALA A 115 5.96 -29.86 -11.52
CA ALA A 115 4.95 -30.59 -12.30
C ALA A 115 5.00 -32.08 -11.97
#